data_AF-A0A7W6BNK0-F1
#
_entry.id   AF-A0A7W6BNK0-F1
#
_cell.length_a   1.000
_cell.length_b   1.000
_cell.length_c   1.000
_cell.angle_alpha   90.00
_cell.angle_beta   90.00
_cell.angle_gamma   90.00
#
_symmetry.space_group_name_H-M   'P 1'
#
loop_
_entity.id
_entity.type
_entity.pdbx_description
1 polymer ?
#
loop_
_entity_poly.entity_id
_entity_poly.type
_entity_poly.pdbx_seq_one_letter_code
_entity_poly.pdbx_strand_id
1 'polypeptide(L)'
;MPEPLAAFRTVGFGLLVLASTVLGGCRTDAAPFAETSGPAPNAAEIRYIRETGSAIYRRQPFERTRGFVTGVAASGYAICLRAPMRDGRLDHTLLILQRRIEGAVSQVEDDATILRASADVGPCRNRSDWVPAR
;
A
#
# COMPACT_ATOMS: atom_id res chain seq x y z
N MET A 1 -10.12 44.40 -41.30
CA MET A 1 -10.82 44.24 -42.59
C MET A 1 -9.76 44.35 -43.68
N PRO A 2 -9.68 43.45 -44.68
CA PRO A 2 -10.76 42.64 -45.26
C PRO A 2 -10.54 41.12 -45.24
N GLU A 3 -11.65 40.37 -45.28
CA GLU A 3 -11.74 38.98 -45.75
C GLU A 3 -11.81 38.96 -47.30
N PRO A 4 -11.63 37.81 -47.95
CA PRO A 4 -12.84 37.18 -48.47
C PRO A 4 -12.90 35.64 -48.37
N LEU A 5 -14.17 35.22 -48.35
CA LEU A 5 -14.72 33.88 -48.29
C LEU A 5 -14.61 33.07 -49.60
N ALA A 6 -14.79 31.75 -49.41
CA ALA A 6 -15.47 30.80 -50.28
C ALA A 6 -14.64 29.97 -51.28
N ALA A 7 -14.64 28.66 -51.03
CA ALA A 7 -14.90 27.66 -52.06
C ALA A 7 -15.63 26.46 -51.45
N PHE A 8 -16.96 26.50 -51.53
CA PHE A 8 -17.83 25.33 -51.41
C PHE A 8 -17.54 24.38 -52.58
N ARG A 9 -17.31 23.09 -52.31
CA ARG A 9 -17.66 22.02 -53.25
C ARG A 9 -18.29 20.86 -52.51
N THR A 10 -19.58 20.74 -52.77
CA THR A 10 -20.50 19.73 -52.27
C THR A 10 -20.42 18.47 -53.15
N VAL A 11 -20.85 17.35 -52.54
CA VAL A 11 -21.38 16.11 -53.12
C VAL A 11 -20.38 14.96 -53.30
N GLY A 12 -20.53 13.99 -52.39
CA GLY A 12 -20.05 12.62 -52.53
C GLY A 12 -20.79 11.74 -51.54
N PHE A 13 -22.03 11.40 -51.87
CA PHE A 13 -22.91 10.47 -51.17
C PHE A 13 -22.17 9.15 -50.89
N GLY A 14 -22.00 8.80 -49.62
CA GLY A 14 -21.31 7.58 -49.20
C GLY A 14 -21.90 7.10 -47.87
N LEU A 15 -23.02 6.40 -47.97
CA LEU A 15 -23.64 5.64 -46.90
C LEU A 15 -22.62 4.62 -46.33
N LEU A 16 -22.19 4.77 -45.07
CA LEU A 16 -21.56 3.65 -44.36
C LEU A 16 -21.69 3.78 -42.83
N VAL A 17 -22.70 3.07 -42.35
CA VAL A 17 -22.74 2.22 -41.14
C VAL A 17 -22.24 2.82 -39.83
N LEU A 18 -23.21 3.03 -38.93
CA LEU A 18 -23.02 3.15 -37.49
C LEU A 18 -22.15 2.03 -36.92
N ALA A 19 -21.01 2.38 -36.33
CA ALA A 19 -20.31 1.54 -35.37
C ALA A 19 -20.35 2.24 -34.01
N SER A 20 -21.46 2.02 -33.28
CA SER A 20 -21.56 2.33 -31.86
C SER A 20 -20.59 1.41 -31.11
N THR A 21 -19.35 1.85 -30.91
CA THR A 21 -18.44 1.18 -29.97
C THR A 21 -18.97 1.44 -28.57
N VAL A 22 -19.79 0.51 -28.09
CA VAL A 22 -20.06 0.32 -26.68
C VAL A 22 -18.69 0.08 -26.05
N LEU A 23 -18.11 1.13 -25.45
CA LEU A 23 -17.05 0.95 -24.46
C LEU A 23 -17.72 0.21 -23.30
N GLY A 24 -17.66 -1.13 -23.39
CA GLY A 24 -17.91 -2.02 -22.27
C GLY A 24 -17.04 -1.53 -21.13
N GLY A 25 -17.67 -0.94 -20.12
CA GLY A 25 -16.99 -0.51 -18.92
C GLY A 25 -16.15 -1.67 -18.41
N CYS A 26 -14.86 -1.42 -18.23
CA CYS A 26 -13.99 -2.29 -17.47
C CYS A 26 -14.59 -2.44 -16.07
N ARG A 27 -15.42 -3.47 -15.85
CA ARG A 27 -15.59 -4.03 -14.52
C ARG A 27 -14.25 -4.65 -14.19
N THR A 28 -13.35 -3.85 -13.63
CA THR A 28 -12.27 -4.35 -12.82
C THR A 28 -12.95 -5.00 -11.63
N ASP A 29 -13.26 -6.30 -11.78
CA ASP A 29 -13.39 -7.19 -10.66
C ASP A 29 -12.02 -7.14 -9.99
N ALA A 30 -11.88 -6.24 -9.02
CA ALA A 30 -10.73 -6.21 -8.15
C ALA A 30 -10.81 -7.53 -7.40
N ALA A 31 -10.13 -8.55 -7.96
CA ALA A 31 -9.99 -9.85 -7.32
C ALA A 31 -9.65 -9.55 -5.86
N PRO A 32 -10.39 -10.12 -4.89
CA PRO A 32 -10.11 -9.86 -3.49
C PRO A 32 -8.63 -10.15 -3.30
N PHE A 33 -7.87 -9.14 -2.88
CA PHE A 33 -6.46 -9.31 -2.58
C PHE A 33 -6.39 -10.41 -1.54
N ALA A 34 -6.09 -11.64 -1.97
CA ALA A 34 -5.95 -12.76 -1.07
C ALA A 34 -4.83 -12.34 -0.12
N GLU A 35 -5.20 -12.12 1.15
CA GLU A 35 -4.32 -11.61 2.19
C GLU A 35 -3.20 -12.63 2.42
N THR A 36 -2.18 -12.56 1.56
CA THR A 36 -1.06 -13.50 1.59
C THR A 36 -0.14 -13.02 2.70
N SER A 37 -0.49 -13.43 3.91
CA SER A 37 0.37 -13.24 5.07
C SER A 37 1.65 -14.02 4.83
N GLY A 38 2.76 -13.30 4.74
CA GLY A 38 4.09 -13.86 4.65
C GLY A 38 4.52 -14.53 5.96
N PRO A 39 5.79 -14.98 6.05
CA PRO A 39 6.28 -15.69 7.22
C PRO A 39 6.09 -14.87 8.50
N ALA A 40 5.88 -15.56 9.61
CA ALA A 40 5.77 -14.91 10.91
C ALA A 40 7.13 -14.34 11.35
N PRO A 41 7.16 -13.17 12.02
CA PRO A 41 8.36 -12.67 12.66
C PRO A 41 8.83 -13.61 13.78
N ASN A 42 10.15 -13.79 13.91
CA ASN A 42 10.76 -14.54 15.00
C ASN A 42 10.81 -13.69 16.30
N ALA A 43 11.28 -14.27 17.41
CA ALA A 43 11.29 -13.58 18.71
C ALA A 43 12.15 -12.29 18.73
N ALA A 44 13.29 -12.28 18.03
CA ALA A 44 14.15 -11.10 17.95
C ALA A 44 13.48 -9.99 17.13
N GLU A 45 12.84 -10.35 16.02
CA GLU A 45 12.08 -9.44 15.17
C GLU A 45 10.89 -8.86 15.93
N ILE A 46 10.13 -9.68 16.68
CA ILE A 46 9.02 -9.21 17.52
C ILE A 46 9.51 -8.19 18.55
N ARG A 47 10.64 -8.44 19.20
CA ARG A 47 11.23 -7.50 20.16
C ARG A 47 11.60 -6.18 19.47
N TYR A 48 12.28 -6.25 18.33
CA TYR A 48 12.66 -5.07 17.55
C TYR A 48 11.43 -4.26 17.10
N ILE A 49 10.41 -4.94 16.57
CA ILE A 49 9.14 -4.33 16.15
C ILE A 49 8.45 -3.66 17.34
N ARG A 50 8.46 -4.30 18.52
CA ARG A 50 7.87 -3.74 19.74
C ARG A 50 8.58 -2.47 20.18
N GLU A 51 9.90 -2.47 20.19
CA GLU A 51 10.73 -1.32 20.59
C GLU A 51 10.59 -0.16 19.59
N THR A 52 10.66 -0.46 18.29
CA THR A 52 10.51 0.51 17.21
C THR A 52 9.10 1.11 17.19
N GLY A 53 8.06 0.27 17.23
CA GLY A 53 6.67 0.72 17.28
C GLY A 53 6.36 1.55 18.53
N SER A 54 6.98 1.21 19.66
CA SER A 54 6.90 2.02 20.89
C SER A 54 7.49 3.41 20.73
N ALA A 55 8.57 3.55 19.95
CA ALA A 55 9.13 4.86 19.62
C ALA A 55 8.21 5.63 18.66
N ILE A 56 7.73 4.98 17.60
CA ILE A 56 6.83 5.57 16.58
C ILE A 56 5.55 6.13 17.22
N TYR A 57 4.88 5.31 18.05
CA TYR A 57 3.61 5.64 18.69
C TYR A 57 3.76 6.22 20.10
N ARG A 58 4.96 6.69 20.47
CA ARG A 58 5.22 7.39 21.74
C ARG A 58 4.69 6.63 22.97
N ARG A 59 4.94 5.32 23.00
CA ARG A 59 4.53 4.36 24.04
C ARG A 59 3.02 4.08 24.16
N GLN A 60 2.21 4.54 23.22
CA GLN A 60 0.81 4.15 23.12
C GLN A 60 0.67 2.66 22.76
N PRO A 61 -0.40 1.96 23.20
CA PRO A 61 -0.73 0.63 22.71
C PRO A 61 -0.90 0.63 21.19
N PHE A 62 -0.38 -0.42 20.55
CA PHE A 62 -0.44 -0.58 19.10
C PHE A 62 -0.46 -2.05 18.72
N GLU A 63 -0.90 -2.30 17.50
CA GLU A 63 -1.01 -3.64 16.93
C GLU A 63 -0.04 -3.78 15.75
N ARG A 64 0.26 -5.04 15.41
CA ARG A 64 1.00 -5.42 14.21
C ARG A 64 0.26 -6.51 13.45
N THR A 65 0.58 -6.71 12.19
CA THR A 65 0.12 -7.91 11.47
C THR A 65 0.78 -9.18 12.03
N ARG A 66 0.09 -10.32 11.92
CA ARG A 66 0.59 -11.61 12.43
C ARG A 66 1.84 -12.05 11.68
N GLY A 67 1.85 -11.84 10.35
CA GLY A 67 2.98 -12.11 9.46
C GLY A 67 3.53 -10.87 8.77
N PHE A 68 4.66 -11.03 8.09
CA PHE A 68 5.16 -10.03 7.14
C PHE A 68 4.19 -9.88 5.95
N VAL A 69 4.15 -8.70 5.35
CA VAL A 69 3.35 -8.40 4.15
C VAL A 69 4.20 -8.68 2.92
N THR A 70 3.69 -9.51 2.01
CA THR A 70 4.40 -9.89 0.79
C THR A 70 4.09 -8.93 -0.36
N GLY A 71 5.02 -8.80 -1.33
CA GLY A 71 4.81 -8.00 -2.54
C GLY A 71 4.83 -6.48 -2.35
N VAL A 72 5.17 -5.99 -1.15
CA VAL A 72 5.20 -4.55 -0.84
C VAL A 72 6.62 -3.98 -0.87
N ALA A 73 7.60 -4.72 -0.38
CA ALA A 73 9.00 -4.34 -0.46
C ALA A 73 9.69 -5.18 -1.55
N ALA A 74 10.39 -4.54 -2.48
CA ALA A 74 11.16 -5.22 -3.53
C ALA A 74 12.25 -6.13 -2.93
N SER A 75 12.80 -5.71 -1.79
CA SER A 75 13.67 -6.49 -0.92
C SER A 75 13.30 -6.17 0.53
N GLY A 76 13.17 -7.20 1.36
CA GLY A 76 12.95 -7.05 2.80
C GLY A 76 11.65 -7.64 3.34
N TYR A 77 11.47 -7.45 4.64
CA TYR A 77 10.40 -8.03 5.45
C TYR A 77 9.54 -6.90 6.00
N ALA A 78 8.51 -6.55 5.23
CA ALA A 78 7.56 -5.51 5.57
C ALA A 78 6.56 -6.00 6.62
N ILE A 79 6.28 -5.22 7.66
CA ILE A 79 5.24 -5.49 8.63
C ILE A 79 4.40 -4.23 8.84
N CYS A 80 3.08 -4.41 8.89
CA CYS A 80 2.17 -3.31 9.16
C CYS A 80 1.98 -3.15 10.66
N LEU A 81 2.02 -1.89 11.10
CA LEU A 81 1.70 -1.48 12.46
C LEU A 81 0.51 -0.52 12.43
N ARG A 82 -0.31 -0.51 13.48
CA ARG A 82 -1.35 0.50 13.64
C ARG A 82 -1.57 0.89 15.09
N ALA A 83 -1.96 2.14 15.32
CA ALA A 83 -2.42 2.63 16.61
C ALA A 83 -3.65 3.53 16.44
N PRO A 84 -4.56 3.56 17.43
CA PRO A 84 -5.70 4.49 17.38
C PRO A 84 -5.22 5.94 17.56
N MET A 85 -5.75 6.85 16.77
CA MET A 85 -5.58 8.29 16.93
C MET A 85 -6.68 8.86 17.83
N ARG A 86 -6.48 10.10 18.31
CA ARG A 86 -7.45 10.79 19.17
C ARG A 86 -8.81 11.01 18.52
N ASP A 87 -8.84 11.10 17.20
CA ASP A 87 -10.05 11.31 16.39
C ASP A 87 -10.72 9.99 15.97
N GLY A 88 -10.26 8.84 16.50
CA GLY A 88 -10.80 7.52 16.19
C GLY A 88 -10.28 6.90 14.89
N ARG A 89 -9.48 7.62 14.10
CA ARG A 89 -8.80 7.03 12.94
C ARG A 89 -7.65 6.13 13.38
N LEU A 90 -7.19 5.28 12.47
CA LEU A 90 -6.01 4.45 12.68
C LEU A 90 -4.81 5.09 11.99
N ASP A 91 -3.77 5.38 12.78
CA ASP A 91 -2.46 5.72 12.26
C ASP A 91 -1.77 4.44 11.84
N HIS A 92 -1.38 4.35 10.57
CA HIS A 92 -0.74 3.16 10.00
C HIS A 92 0.72 3.48 9.71
N THR A 93 1.56 2.49 9.98
CA THR A 93 2.98 2.54 9.65
C THR A 93 3.39 1.22 9.01
N LEU A 94 4.16 1.30 7.94
CA LEU A 94 4.82 0.14 7.34
C LEU A 94 6.28 0.15 7.78
N LEU A 95 6.69 -0.87 8.52
CA LEU A 95 8.06 -1.07 8.96
C LEU A 95 8.69 -2.16 8.08
N ILE A 96 9.80 -1.86 7.41
CA ILE A 96 10.48 -2.79 6.51
C ILE A 96 11.85 -3.12 7.10
N LEU A 97 12.08 -4.38 7.44
CA LEU A 97 13.41 -4.87 7.81
C LEU A 97 14.12 -5.31 6.53
N GLN A 98 15.31 -4.78 6.20
CA GLN A 98 16.00 -5.17 4.96
C GLN A 98 16.43 -6.64 4.95
N ARG A 99 16.66 -7.23 6.14
CA ARG A 99 17.03 -8.64 6.34
C ARG A 99 16.36 -9.24 7.57
N ARG A 100 16.36 -10.58 7.69
CA ARG A 100 15.93 -11.27 8.92
C ARG A 100 16.88 -10.92 10.07
N ILE A 101 16.35 -10.87 11.28
CA ILE A 101 17.15 -10.64 12.48
C ILE A 101 17.46 -11.97 13.15
N GLU A 102 18.74 -12.30 13.28
CA GLU A 102 19.24 -13.50 13.95
C GLU A 102 20.05 -13.11 15.20
N GLY A 103 19.77 -13.74 16.35
CA GLY A 103 20.58 -13.57 17.57
C GLY A 103 20.42 -12.25 18.33
N ALA A 104 21.52 -11.79 18.95
CA ALA A 104 21.55 -10.57 19.77
C ALA A 104 21.55 -9.32 18.87
N VAL A 105 20.53 -8.49 19.04
CA VAL A 105 20.30 -7.29 18.23
C VAL A 105 21.32 -6.23 18.60
N SER A 106 22.34 -6.05 17.76
CA SER A 106 23.13 -4.81 17.77
C SER A 106 22.29 -3.71 17.14
N GLN A 107 21.94 -2.67 17.90
CA GLN A 107 21.19 -1.50 17.41
C GLN A 107 21.96 -0.71 16.32
N VAL A 108 23.17 -1.13 15.94
CA VAL A 108 24.09 -0.41 15.05
C VAL A 108 24.10 -0.97 13.61
N GLU A 109 23.49 -2.13 13.35
CA GLU A 109 23.40 -2.70 11.98
C GLU A 109 22.03 -2.43 11.33
N ASP A 110 21.51 -1.23 11.59
CA ASP A 110 20.12 -0.79 11.48
C ASP A 110 19.73 -0.47 10.03
N ASP A 111 19.19 -1.46 9.34
CA ASP A 111 18.57 -1.26 8.03
C ASP A 111 17.05 -1.51 8.15
N ALA A 112 16.38 -0.63 8.89
CA ALA A 112 14.92 -0.58 8.91
C ALA A 112 14.39 0.70 8.27
N THR A 113 13.41 0.54 7.39
CA THR A 113 12.71 1.67 6.76
C THR A 113 11.33 1.83 7.39
N ILE A 114 11.00 3.05 7.79
CA ILE A 114 9.71 3.39 8.39
C ILE A 114 8.94 4.26 7.40
N LEU A 115 7.87 3.71 6.83
CA LEU A 115 7.00 4.41 5.90
C LEU A 115 5.66 4.73 6.55
N ARG A 116 5.26 6.01 6.47
CA ARG A 116 4.03 6.52 7.09
C ARG A 116 3.20 7.39 6.14
N ALA A 117 3.71 7.67 4.95
CA ALA A 117 2.94 8.41 3.96
C ALA A 117 1.72 7.57 3.56
N SER A 118 0.61 8.26 3.29
CA SER A 118 -0.66 7.62 2.98
C SER A 118 -0.58 6.67 1.78
N ALA A 119 0.29 6.97 0.81
CA ALA A 119 0.55 6.16 -0.38
C ALA A 119 1.26 4.84 -0.05
N ASP A 120 2.21 4.83 0.88
CA ASP A 120 3.03 3.66 1.20
C ASP A 120 2.31 2.67 2.11
N VAL A 121 1.40 3.16 2.95
CA VAL A 121 0.67 2.34 3.94
C VAL A 121 -0.63 1.76 3.39
N GLY A 122 -0.90 1.91 2.09
CA GLY A 122 -2.04 1.28 1.40
C GLY A 122 -2.21 -0.21 1.73
N PRO A 123 -1.15 -1.03 1.70
CA PRO A 123 -1.21 -2.45 2.05
C PRO A 123 -1.69 -2.74 3.48
N CYS A 124 -1.57 -1.79 4.41
CA CYS A 124 -1.96 -1.99 5.80
C CYS A 124 -3.46 -1.78 6.03
N ARG A 125 -4.13 -0.93 5.24
CA ARG A 125 -5.50 -0.46 5.55
C ARG A 125 -6.55 -1.56 5.55
N ASN A 126 -6.40 -2.53 4.65
CA ASN A 126 -7.38 -3.59 4.44
C ASN A 126 -7.01 -4.90 5.17
N ARG A 127 -6.00 -4.86 6.05
CA ARG A 127 -5.55 -6.05 6.80
C ARG A 127 -6.56 -6.45 7.87
N SER A 128 -6.73 -7.74 8.06
CA SER A 128 -7.57 -8.30 9.12
C SER A 128 -6.80 -9.03 10.24
N ASP A 129 -5.53 -9.37 10.02
CA ASP A 129 -4.73 -10.28 10.86
C ASP A 129 -3.95 -9.59 11.99
N TRP A 130 -4.56 -8.60 12.63
CA TRP A 130 -3.90 -7.80 13.65
C TRP A 130 -3.73 -8.54 14.97
N VAL A 131 -2.58 -8.37 15.60
CA VAL A 131 -2.26 -8.87 16.93
C VAL A 131 -1.67 -7.76 17.81
N PRO A 132 -1.96 -7.74 19.12
CA PRO A 132 -1.33 -6.80 20.03
C PRO A 132 0.19 -6.90 19.97
N ALA A 133 0.86 -5.75 19.89
CA ALA A 133 2.32 -5.67 19.92
C ALA A 133 2.84 -5.03 21.22
N ARG A 134 1.98 -4.31 21.94
CA ARG A 134 2.25 -3.71 23.24
C ARG A 134 0.96 -3.47 24.02
#